data_AF-A0A397ZEN1-F1
#
_entry.id   AF-A0A397ZEN1-F1
#
_cell.length_a   1.000
_cell.length_b   1.000
_cell.length_c   1.000
_cell.angle_alpha   90.00
_cell.angle_beta   90.00
_cell.angle_gamma   90.00
#
_symmetry.space_group_name_H-M   'P 1'
#
loop_
_entity.id
_entity.type
_entity.pdbx_description
1 polymer ?
#
loop_
_entity_poly.entity_id
_entity_poly.type
_entity_poly.pdbx_seq_one_letter_code
_entity_poly.pdbx_strand_id
1 'polypeptide(L)' 'MKRRLNKTCCDCRAYSIKMLECHLVGLDISLADDQKILGCQYKIAISIWQAANDPELVDRMSKYEPPKVDPFDYVDIV' A
#
# COMPACT_ATOMS: atom_id res chain seq x y z
N MET A 1 3.17 -1.96 20.34
CA MET A 1 2.43 -1.13 19.36
C MET A 1 2.32 0.29 19.89
N LYS A 2 2.73 1.31 19.12
CA LYS A 2 2.56 2.72 19.51
C LYS A 2 1.07 3.03 19.69
N ARG A 3 0.70 3.67 20.79
CA ARG A 3 -0.69 4.09 21.05
C ARG A 3 -0.97 5.37 20.24
N ARG A 4 -2.02 5.35 19.43
CA ARG A 4 -2.54 6.46 18.58
C ARG A 4 -1.63 6.85 17.39
N LEU A 5 -1.68 6.02 16.35
CA LEU A 5 -1.17 6.34 15.01
C LEU A 5 -2.25 7.04 14.17
N ASN A 6 -1.86 7.69 13.07
CA ASN A 6 -2.75 8.38 12.13
C ASN A 6 -3.59 9.46 12.83
N LYS A 7 -2.94 10.34 13.59
CA LYS A 7 -3.63 11.43 14.32
C LYS A 7 -4.40 12.38 13.40
N THR A 8 -3.97 12.52 12.16
CA THR A 8 -4.61 13.33 11.12
C THR A 8 -5.85 12.65 10.54
N CYS A 9 -6.03 11.34 10.77
CA CYS A 9 -7.02 10.46 10.15
C CYS A 9 -6.94 10.39 8.61
N CYS A 10 -5.93 10.99 7.98
CA CYS A 10 -5.80 11.08 6.51
C CYS A 10 -4.71 10.17 5.94
N ASP A 11 -3.93 9.51 6.79
CA ASP A 11 -2.72 8.78 6.38
C ASP A 11 -2.92 7.27 6.30
N CYS A 12 -4.18 6.80 6.31
CA CYS A 12 -4.52 5.37 6.34
C CYS A 12 -3.86 4.57 5.20
N ARG A 13 -3.82 5.13 3.99
CA ARG A 13 -3.16 4.49 2.84
C ARG A 13 -1.66 4.27 3.08
N ALA A 14 -0.97 5.27 3.62
CA ALA A 14 0.47 5.18 3.88
C ALA A 14 0.76 4.17 4.99
N TYR A 15 -0.09 4.13 6.03
CA TYR A 15 0.00 3.13 7.09
C TYR A 15 -0.24 1.72 6.55
N SER A 16 -1.30 1.49 5.78
CA SER A 16 -1.59 0.17 5.20
C SER A 16 -0.46 -0.34 4.31
N ILE A 17 0.07 0.52 3.44
CA ILE A 17 1.20 0.16 2.57
C ILE A 17 2.46 -0.13 3.40
N LYS A 18 2.75 0.69 4.42
CA LYS A 18 3.91 0.46 5.27
C LYS A 18 3.78 -0.84 6.07
N MET A 19 2.58 -1.17 6.52
CA MET A 19 2.30 -2.45 7.18
C MET A 19 2.52 -3.64 6.23
N LEU A 20 2.02 -3.57 4.99
CA LEU A 20 2.25 -4.61 3.98
C LEU A 20 3.75 -4.79 3.68
N GLU A 21 4.49 -3.69 3.53
CA GLU A 21 5.95 -3.72 3.33
C GLU A 21 6.66 -4.36 4.54
N CYS A 22 6.31 -3.96 5.75
CA CYS A 22 6.84 -4.56 6.97
C CYS A 22 6.57 -6.06 7.05
N HIS A 23 5.35 -6.51 6.73
CA HIS A 23 4.99 -7.92 6.69
C HIS A 23 5.80 -8.70 5.63
N LEU A 24 5.95 -8.14 4.43
CA LEU A 24 6.67 -8.80 3.33
C LEU A 24 8.17 -8.95 3.64
N VAL A 25 8.78 -7.97 4.31
CA VAL A 25 10.22 -7.94 4.61
C VAL A 25 10.53 -8.52 6.01
N GLY A 26 9.51 -8.90 6.79
CA GLY A 26 9.68 -9.42 8.15
C GLY A 26 10.12 -8.35 9.16
N LEU A 27 9.82 -7.07 8.89
CA LEU A 27 10.15 -5.95 9.76
C LEU A 27 9.02 -5.68 10.77
N ASP A 28 9.41 -5.16 11.94
CA ASP A 28 8.44 -4.83 12.98
C ASP A 28 7.56 -3.62 12.60
N ILE A 29 6.25 -3.76 12.82
CA ILE A 29 5.24 -2.76 12.44
C ILE A 29 5.40 -1.45 13.25
N SER A 30 6.12 -1.45 14.38
CA SER A 30 6.40 -0.23 15.15
C SER A 30 7.25 0.80 14.40
N LEU A 31 7.82 0.43 13.24
CA LEU A 31 8.47 1.35 12.31
C LEU A 31 7.49 2.37 11.69
N ALA A 32 6.19 2.10 11.69
CA ALA A 32 5.17 3.05 11.27
C ALA A 32 4.99 4.15 12.32
N ASP A 33 5.30 5.40 11.95
CA ASP A 33 5.34 6.56 12.84
C ASP A 33 4.76 7.79 12.13
N ASP A 34 3.92 8.56 12.82
CA ASP A 34 3.32 9.81 12.33
C ASP A 34 4.39 10.82 11.86
N GLN A 35 5.55 10.89 12.50
CA GLN A 35 6.63 11.80 12.08
C GLN A 35 7.27 11.39 10.75
N LYS A 36 7.20 10.11 10.41
CA LYS A 36 7.80 9.54 9.19
C LYS A 36 6.76 9.27 8.10
N ILE A 37 5.48 9.39 8.41
CA ILE A 37 4.39 9.00 7.51
C ILE A 37 4.35 9.87 6.26
N LEU A 38 4.61 11.18 6.40
CA LEU A 38 4.71 12.10 5.27
C LEU A 38 5.86 11.69 4.33
N GLY A 39 7.01 11.35 4.89
CA GLY A 39 8.15 10.80 4.12
C GLY A 39 7.80 9.48 3.42
N CYS A 40 7.00 8.63 4.07
CA CYS A 40 6.49 7.40 3.46
C CYS A 40 5.51 7.71 2.31
N GLN A 41 4.62 8.68 2.46
CA GLN A 41 3.72 9.12 1.39
C GLN A 41 4.48 9.59 0.16
N TYR A 42 5.51 10.42 0.34
CA TYR A 42 6.34 10.86 -0.77
C TYR A 42 7.07 9.70 -1.44
N LYS A 43 7.63 8.76 -0.67
CA LYS A 43 8.26 7.56 -1.24
C LYS A 43 7.27 6.72 -2.04
N ILE A 44 6.06 6.50 -1.52
CA ILE A 44 4.98 5.78 -2.22
C ILE A 44 4.63 6.49 -3.52
N ALA A 45 4.44 7.81 -3.50
CA ALA A 45 4.13 8.60 -4.69
C ALA A 45 5.24 8.52 -5.75
N ILE A 46 6.51 8.62 -5.33
CA ILE A 46 7.67 8.48 -6.20
C ILE A 46 7.73 7.07 -6.80
N SER A 47 7.57 6.02 -5.98
CA SER A 47 7.57 4.64 -6.46
C SER A 47 6.45 4.36 -7.44
N ILE A 48 5.24 4.89 -7.21
CA ILE A 48 4.13 4.79 -8.17
C ILE A 48 4.47 5.52 -9.46
N TRP A 49 5.01 6.74 -9.38
CA TRP A 49 5.41 7.49 -10.56
C TRP A 49 6.50 6.76 -11.35
N GLN A 50 7.52 6.22 -10.68
CA GLN A 50 8.56 5.41 -11.32
C GLN A 50 7.97 4.16 -11.99
N ALA A 51 7.09 3.42 -11.29
CA ALA A 51 6.45 2.23 -11.83
C ALA A 51 5.54 2.54 -13.04
N ALA A 52 4.89 3.71 -13.04
CA ALA A 52 4.07 4.17 -14.17
C ALA A 52 4.88 4.58 -15.40
N ASN A 53 6.18 4.83 -15.25
CA ASN A 53 7.10 5.16 -16.35
C ASN A 53 8.03 4.00 -16.71
N ASP A 54 7.98 2.89 -15.97
CA ASP A 54 8.77 1.71 -16.25
C ASP A 54 8.24 1.02 -17.52
N PRO A 55 9.04 0.84 -18.59
CA PRO A 55 8.56 0.32 -19.86
C PRO A 55 7.98 -1.10 -19.77
N GLU A 56 8.53 -1.95 -18.90
CA GLU A 56 8.06 -3.34 -18.73
C GLU A 56 6.71 -3.35 -18.02
N LEU A 57 6.58 -2.55 -16.95
CA LEU A 57 5.32 -2.43 -16.23
C LEU A 57 4.24 -1.78 -17.09
N VAL A 58 4.58 -0.77 -17.89
CA VAL A 58 3.66 -0.13 -18.83
C VAL A 58 3.19 -1.12 -19.89
N ASP A 59 4.09 -1.89 -20.51
CA ASP A 59 3.71 -2.91 -21.48
C ASP A 59 2.80 -3.98 -20.86
N ARG A 60 3.13 -4.45 -19.65
CA ARG A 60 2.31 -5.43 -18.93
C ARG A 60 0.93 -4.87 -18.57
N MET A 61 0.85 -3.62 -18.10
CA MET A 61 -0.41 -2.96 -17.79
C MET A 61 -1.25 -2.68 -19.04
N SER A 62 -0.63 -2.46 -20.20
CA SER A 62 -1.36 -2.28 -21.48
C SER A 62 -2.11 -3.54 -21.92
N LYS A 63 -1.64 -4.71 -21.48
CA LYS A 63 -2.22 -6.04 -21.75
C LYS A 63 -3.07 -6.56 -20.59
N TYR A 64 -3.22 -5.77 -19.52
CA TYR A 64 -3.95 -6.21 -18.33
C TYR A 64 -5.45 -6.25 -18.62
N GLU A 65 -6.03 -7.44 -18.49
CA GLU A 65 -7.48 -7.62 -18.44
C GLU A 65 -7.90 -7.80 -16.97
N PRO A 66 -8.83 -6.98 -16.45
CA PRO A 66 -9.37 -7.18 -15.11
C PRO A 66 -9.93 -8.59 -15.00
N PRO A 67 -9.63 -9.32 -13.90
CA PRO A 67 -10.23 -10.62 -13.69
C PRO A 67 -11.75 -10.47 -13.72
N LYS A 68 -12.43 -11.38 -14.43
CA LYS A 68 -13.89 -11.45 -14.39
C LYS A 68 -14.27 -11.85 -12.97
N VAL A 69 -14.73 -10.86 -12.23
CA VAL A 69 -15.31 -11.06 -10.92
C VAL A 69 -16.72 -11.62 -11.16
N ASP A 70 -16.88 -12.94 -11.04
CA ASP A 70 -18.20 -13.46 -10.69
C ASP A 70 -18.60 -12.77 -9.38
N PRO A 71 -19.84 -12.27 -9.23
CA PRO A 71 -20.27 -11.61 -8.00
C PRO A 71 -20.02 -12.56 -6.84
N PHE A 72 -18.95 -12.30 -6.08
CA PHE A 72 -18.40 -13.22 -5.10
C PHE A 72 -19.46 -13.67 -4.09
N ASP A 73 -19.50 -14.97 -3.85
CA ASP A 73 -19.94 -15.52 -2.56
C ASP A 73 -19.14 -14.78 -1.47
N TYR A 74 -19.82 -13.93 -0.71
CA TYR A 74 -19.27 -13.33 0.49
C TYR A 74 -18.96 -14.49 1.45
N VAL A 75 -17.68 -14.79 1.65
CA VAL A 75 -17.29 -15.59 2.80
C VAL A 75 -17.38 -14.65 4.00
N ASP A 76 -18.47 -14.77 4.76
CA ASP A 76 -18.58 -14.13 6.06
C ASP A 76 -17.38 -14.59 6.90
N ILE A 77 -16.48 -13.67 7.19
CA ILE A 77 -15.42 -13.88 8.16
C ILE A 77 -16.10 -13.76 9.52
N VAL A 78 -16.63 -14.89 10.02
CA VAL A 78 -17.17 -15.06 11.37
C VAL A 78 -16.02 -15.22 12.38
#